data_AF-A0A2H0YE60-F1
#
_entry.id   AF-A0A2H0YE60-F1
#
_cell.length_a   1.000
_cell.length_b   1.000
_cell.length_c   1.000
_cell.angle_alpha   90.00
_cell.angle_beta   90.00
_cell.angle_gamma   90.00
#
_symmetry.space_group_name_H-M   'P 1'
#
loop_
_entity.id
_entity.type
_entity.pdbx_description
1 polymer ?
#
loop_
_entity_poly.entity_id
_entity_poly.type
_entity_poly.pdbx_seq_one_letter_code
_entity_poly.pdbx_strand_id
1 'polypeptide(L)'
;MAEKYTNEGDLIVDPFGGCGTTLVESKVMGRPSVGVDINPVAVLITKAKITPIHPKKIEKAFIALKERLDTYSKDTKIKAPEHERIDYWFKPEEKRRLAFIFAEISKLKDRDIRDFFYCGFSNILKNCSIWLQKSNKPTRDFGKNPSDPIQTFYKQ
;
A
#
# COMPACT_ATOMS: atom_id res chain seq x y z
N MET A 1 4.09 22.01 17.27
CA MET A 1 3.15 22.96 16.64
C MET A 1 1.73 22.73 17.15
N ALA A 2 1.21 21.50 17.13
CA ALA A 2 -0.08 21.15 17.76
C ALA A 2 -0.11 21.51 19.27
N GLU A 3 0.87 21.10 20.07
CA GLU A 3 0.93 21.39 21.52
C GLU A 3 0.88 22.89 21.88
N LYS A 4 1.29 23.77 20.96
CA LYS A 4 1.31 25.21 21.19
C LYS A 4 -0.04 25.88 20.96
N TYR A 5 -0.96 25.22 20.25
CA TYR A 5 -2.22 25.78 19.78
C TYR A 5 -3.44 24.92 20.12
N THR A 6 -3.28 23.83 20.89
CA THR A 6 -4.36 22.89 21.22
C THR A 6 -4.21 22.38 22.65
N ASN A 7 -5.31 22.17 23.36
CA ASN A 7 -5.39 21.62 24.71
C ASN A 7 -5.61 20.10 24.68
N GLU A 8 -5.24 19.37 25.72
CA GLU A 8 -5.53 17.94 25.81
C GLU A 8 -7.02 17.67 25.56
N GLY A 9 -7.32 16.68 24.71
CA GLY A 9 -8.68 16.35 24.29
C GLY A 9 -9.21 17.11 23.06
N ASP A 10 -8.53 18.18 22.61
CA ASP A 10 -8.94 18.90 21.40
C ASP A 10 -8.84 18.02 20.14
N LEU A 11 -9.85 18.14 19.28
CA LEU A 11 -9.91 17.47 17.98
C LEU A 11 -8.97 18.14 16.98
N ILE A 12 -7.98 17.39 16.49
CA ILE A 12 -7.08 17.85 15.43
C ILE A 12 -7.65 17.44 14.06
N VAL A 13 -7.83 18.41 13.16
CA VAL A 13 -8.35 18.17 11.80
C VAL A 13 -7.29 18.51 10.76
N ASP A 14 -6.98 17.55 9.89
CA ASP A 14 -6.09 17.73 8.74
C ASP A 14 -6.85 17.52 7.41
N PRO A 15 -7.28 18.58 6.71
CA PRO A 15 -8.02 18.46 5.46
C PRO A 15 -7.15 18.03 4.27
N PHE A 16 -5.82 17.94 4.44
CA PHE A 16 -4.86 17.50 3.43
C PHE A 16 -3.88 16.49 4.04
N GLY A 17 -4.43 15.42 4.61
CA GLY A 17 -3.72 14.50 5.50
C GLY A 17 -2.49 13.83 4.91
N GLY A 18 -2.38 13.71 3.58
CA GLY A 18 -1.19 13.23 2.90
C GLY A 18 -0.70 11.89 3.44
N CYS A 19 0.57 11.84 3.87
CA CYS A 19 1.16 10.63 4.43
C CYS A 19 0.82 10.38 5.91
N GLY A 20 -0.05 11.20 6.51
CA GLY A 20 -0.67 10.97 7.81
C GLY A 20 0.11 11.48 9.02
N THR A 21 1.17 12.26 8.82
CA THR A 21 2.07 12.71 9.90
C THR A 21 1.30 13.42 11.02
N THR A 22 0.39 14.34 10.68
CA THR A 22 -0.44 15.05 11.66
C THR A 22 -1.27 14.11 12.54
N LEU A 23 -1.82 13.04 11.96
CA LEU A 23 -2.65 12.07 12.70
C LEU A 23 -1.78 11.15 13.57
N VAL A 24 -0.58 10.78 13.10
CA VAL A 24 0.39 10.01 13.90
C VAL A 24 0.81 10.82 15.12
N GLU A 25 1.23 12.07 14.94
CA GLU A 25 1.61 12.98 16.03
C GLU A 25 0.44 13.19 17.01
N SER A 26 -0.77 13.41 16.50
CA SER A 26 -1.97 13.54 17.34
C SER A 26 -2.20 12.30 18.20
N LYS A 27 -1.97 11.11 17.64
CA LYS A 27 -2.14 9.85 18.37
C LYS A 27 -1.07 9.63 19.44
N VAL A 28 0.19 10.03 19.17
CA VAL A 28 1.27 10.03 20.17
C VAL A 28 0.94 10.98 21.32
N MET A 29 0.33 12.12 21.01
CA MET A 29 -0.12 13.12 22.00
C MET A 29 -1.44 12.76 22.70
N GLY A 30 -2.03 11.59 22.43
CA GLY A 30 -3.30 11.16 23.04
C GLY A 30 -4.52 11.98 22.60
N ARG A 31 -4.45 12.66 21.47
CA ARG A 31 -5.50 13.57 20.98
C ARG A 31 -6.36 12.93 19.89
N PRO A 32 -7.69 13.12 19.91
CA PRO A 32 -8.53 12.69 18.81
C PRO A 32 -8.16 13.46 17.53
N SER A 33 -8.15 12.77 16.39
CA SER A 33 -7.80 13.39 15.11
C SER A 33 -8.61 12.85 13.94
N VAL A 34 -8.84 13.70 12.94
CA VAL A 34 -9.52 13.37 11.68
C VAL A 34 -8.69 13.92 10.52
N GLY A 35 -8.44 13.09 9.52
CA GLY A 35 -7.72 13.46 8.31
C GLY A 35 -8.49 13.10 7.06
N VAL A 36 -8.45 13.96 6.06
CA VAL A 36 -9.03 13.70 4.73
C VAL A 36 -7.94 13.86 3.68
N ASP A 37 -7.92 12.97 2.69
CA ASP A 37 -7.10 13.12 1.49
C ASP A 37 -7.88 12.60 0.28
N ILE A 38 -7.74 13.27 -0.86
CA ILE A 38 -8.39 12.85 -2.12
C ILE A 38 -7.75 11.58 -2.69
N ASN A 39 -6.47 11.34 -2.38
CA ASN A 39 -5.74 10.17 -2.82
C ASN A 39 -6.06 8.98 -1.89
N PRO A 40 -6.77 7.94 -2.36
CA PRO A 40 -7.12 6.79 -1.53
C PRO A 40 -5.88 6.03 -1.03
N VAL A 41 -4.74 6.12 -1.73
CA VAL A 41 -3.47 5.53 -1.28
C VAL A 41 -2.91 6.30 -0.08
N ALA A 42 -3.03 7.63 -0.07
CA ALA A 42 -2.61 8.47 1.06
C ALA A 42 -3.44 8.17 2.32
N VAL A 43 -4.76 8.01 2.15
CA VAL A 43 -5.67 7.56 3.21
C VAL A 43 -5.29 6.17 3.72
N LEU A 44 -4.99 5.22 2.83
CA LEU A 44 -4.57 3.86 3.18
C LEU A 44 -3.27 3.85 4.00
N ILE A 45 -2.24 4.57 3.54
CA ILE A 45 -0.96 4.71 4.24
C ILE A 45 -1.17 5.32 5.63
N THR A 46 -1.98 6.38 5.71
CA THR A 46 -2.31 7.04 6.97
C THR A 46 -2.99 6.08 7.94
N LYS A 47 -4.01 5.34 7.48
CA LYS A 47 -4.70 4.31 8.29
C LYS A 47 -3.73 3.25 8.80
N ALA A 48 -2.88 2.71 7.95
CA ALA A 48 -1.91 1.70 8.36
C ALA A 48 -0.91 2.23 9.40
N LYS A 49 -0.51 3.52 9.32
CA LYS A 49 0.39 4.15 10.31
C LYS A 49 -0.25 4.41 11.66
N ILE A 50 -1.53 4.80 11.68
CA ILE A 50 -2.22 5.16 12.93
C ILE A 50 -2.91 3.97 13.59
N THR A 51 -3.03 2.82 12.93
CA THR A 51 -3.61 1.61 13.49
C THR A 51 -2.53 0.73 14.12
N PRO A 52 -2.45 0.62 15.46
CA PRO A 52 -1.49 -0.26 16.10
C PRO A 52 -1.87 -1.72 15.84
N ILE A 53 -0.97 -2.46 15.17
CA ILE A 53 -1.12 -3.89 14.92
C ILE A 53 0.03 -4.61 15.60
N HIS A 54 -0.29 -5.63 16.40
CA HIS A 54 0.74 -6.42 17.08
C HIS A 54 1.66 -7.13 16.06
N PRO A 55 3.00 -6.99 16.13
CA PRO A 55 3.92 -7.52 15.11
C PRO A 55 3.74 -9.03 14.82
N LYS A 56 3.58 -9.86 15.86
CA LYS A 56 3.28 -11.30 15.72
C LYS A 56 2.05 -11.61 14.85
N LYS A 57 1.03 -10.73 14.84
CA LYS A 57 -0.18 -10.90 14.03
C LYS A 57 0.13 -10.67 12.55
N ILE A 58 0.95 -9.65 12.24
CA ILE A 58 1.44 -9.37 10.89
C ILE A 58 2.30 -10.53 10.40
N GLU A 59 3.26 -10.97 11.20
CA GLU A 59 4.18 -12.07 10.88
C GLU A 59 3.41 -13.36 10.53
N LYS A 60 2.46 -13.76 11.38
CA LYS A 60 1.61 -14.94 11.12
C LYS A 60 0.79 -14.78 9.83
N ALA A 61 0.22 -13.60 9.61
CA ALA A 61 -0.55 -13.33 8.39
C ALA A 61 0.34 -13.31 7.14
N PHE A 62 1.57 -12.82 7.26
CA PHE A 62 2.55 -12.77 6.18
C PHE A 62 3.00 -14.17 5.77
N ILE A 63 3.31 -15.05 6.73
CA ILE A 63 3.66 -16.45 6.45
C ILE A 63 2.53 -17.13 5.66
N ALA A 64 1.29 -17.02 6.16
CA ALA A 64 0.13 -17.61 5.48
C ALA A 64 -0.13 -16.98 4.10
N LEU A 65 0.12 -15.68 3.93
CA LEU A 65 0.00 -15.01 2.64
C LEU A 65 1.09 -15.48 1.67
N LYS A 66 2.33 -15.60 2.14
CA LYS A 66 3.48 -16.07 1.37
C LYS A 66 3.24 -17.48 0.83
N GLU A 67 2.76 -18.41 1.66
CA GLU A 67 2.39 -19.76 1.22
C GLU A 67 1.38 -19.73 0.08
N ARG A 68 0.37 -18.84 0.13
CA ARG A 68 -0.59 -18.67 -0.99
C ARG A 68 0.06 -18.05 -2.22
N LEU A 69 0.94 -17.06 -2.04
CA LEU A 69 1.63 -16.41 -3.13
C LEU A 69 2.60 -17.34 -3.86
N ASP A 70 3.23 -18.27 -3.15
CA ASP A 70 4.11 -19.30 -3.71
C ASP A 70 3.36 -20.32 -4.59
N THR A 71 2.02 -20.38 -4.51
CA THR A 71 1.20 -21.20 -5.43
C THR A 71 1.02 -20.61 -6.83
N TYR A 72 1.53 -19.39 -7.07
CA TYR A 72 1.42 -18.73 -8.36
C TYR A 72 2.09 -19.53 -9.47
N SER A 73 1.37 -19.72 -10.57
CA SER A 73 1.89 -20.27 -11.83
C SER A 73 1.36 -19.47 -13.02
N LYS A 74 1.95 -19.69 -14.20
CA LYS A 74 1.48 -19.07 -15.46
C LYS A 74 0.04 -19.50 -15.81
N ASP A 75 -0.41 -20.64 -15.29
CA ASP A 75 -1.74 -21.19 -15.52
C ASP A 75 -2.78 -20.71 -14.49
N THR A 76 -2.36 -20.04 -13.41
CA THR A 76 -3.27 -19.53 -12.37
C THR A 76 -4.28 -18.57 -12.97
N LYS A 77 -5.56 -18.94 -13.01
CA LYS A 77 -6.62 -18.10 -13.59
C LYS A 77 -6.85 -16.87 -12.71
N ILE A 78 -6.45 -15.70 -13.22
CA ILE A 78 -6.58 -14.41 -12.55
C ILE A 78 -7.28 -13.43 -13.47
N LYS A 79 -8.32 -12.78 -12.96
CA LYS A 79 -8.96 -11.66 -13.64
C LYS A 79 -8.16 -10.39 -13.36
N ALA A 80 -7.22 -10.08 -14.24
CA ALA A 80 -6.50 -8.81 -14.18
C ALA A 80 -7.44 -7.66 -14.60
N PRO A 81 -7.32 -6.46 -14.00
CA PRO A 81 -8.20 -5.34 -14.33
C PRO A 81 -7.90 -4.83 -15.75
N GLU A 82 -8.90 -4.72 -16.61
CA GLU A 82 -8.76 -4.07 -17.93
C GLU A 82 -8.91 -2.57 -17.77
N HIS A 83 -7.81 -1.83 -17.92
CA HIS A 83 -7.81 -0.38 -17.72
C HIS A 83 -6.59 0.25 -18.41
N GLU A 84 -6.84 1.17 -19.35
CA GLU A 84 -5.79 1.78 -20.19
C GLU A 84 -4.62 2.36 -19.39
N ARG A 85 -4.90 3.08 -18.29
CA ARG A 85 -3.83 3.63 -17.44
C ARG A 85 -2.98 2.54 -16.76
N ILE A 86 -3.53 1.38 -16.44
CA ILE A 86 -2.77 0.27 -15.84
C ILE A 86 -1.89 -0.36 -16.93
N ASP A 87 -2.47 -0.63 -18.09
CA ASP A 87 -1.75 -1.19 -19.25
C ASP A 87 -0.65 -0.26 -19.76
N TYR A 88 -0.83 1.05 -19.57
CA TYR A 88 0.18 2.07 -19.88
C TYR A 88 1.46 1.93 -19.03
N TRP A 89 1.36 1.43 -17.79
CA TRP A 89 2.48 1.34 -16.83
C TRP A 89 3.00 -0.07 -16.58
N PHE A 90 2.21 -1.11 -16.83
CA PHE A 90 2.54 -2.48 -16.48
C PHE A 90 2.49 -3.39 -17.69
N LYS A 91 3.56 -4.17 -17.88
CA LYS A 91 3.58 -5.25 -18.86
C LYS A 91 2.59 -6.36 -18.44
N PRO A 92 2.05 -7.16 -19.38
CA PRO A 92 1.00 -8.13 -19.08
C PRO A 92 1.38 -9.18 -18.02
N GLU A 93 2.63 -9.61 -17.98
CA GLU A 93 3.10 -10.62 -17.01
C GLU A 93 3.13 -10.06 -15.58
N GLU A 94 3.70 -8.89 -15.38
CA GLU A 94 3.78 -8.19 -14.10
C GLU A 94 2.39 -7.78 -13.63
N LYS A 95 1.54 -7.30 -14.53
CA LYS A 95 0.13 -6.99 -14.25
C LYS A 95 -0.61 -8.21 -13.71
N ARG A 96 -0.41 -9.40 -14.28
CA ARG A 96 -1.05 -10.64 -13.80
C ARG A 96 -0.60 -11.03 -12.40
N ARG A 97 0.71 -10.92 -12.12
CA ARG A 97 1.28 -11.20 -10.79
C ARG A 97 0.80 -10.18 -9.74
N LEU A 98 0.76 -8.90 -10.08
CA LEU A 98 0.20 -7.86 -9.23
C LEU A 98 -1.29 -8.10 -8.94
N ALA A 99 -2.07 -8.49 -9.94
CA ALA A 99 -3.47 -8.85 -9.76
C ALA A 99 -3.64 -10.07 -8.84
N PHE A 100 -2.74 -11.06 -8.92
CA PHE A 100 -2.74 -12.20 -8.00
C PHE A 100 -2.47 -11.77 -6.56
N ILE A 101 -1.42 -10.97 -6.32
CA ILE A 101 -1.10 -10.46 -4.98
C ILE A 101 -2.29 -9.69 -4.41
N PHE A 102 -2.86 -8.79 -5.20
CA PHE A 102 -4.03 -8.01 -4.80
C PHE A 102 -5.23 -8.91 -4.43
N ALA A 103 -5.50 -9.95 -5.22
CA ALA A 103 -6.58 -10.90 -4.96
C ALA A 103 -6.35 -11.70 -3.67
N GLU A 104 -5.12 -12.13 -3.40
CA GLU A 104 -4.79 -12.87 -2.17
C GLU A 104 -4.86 -11.98 -0.92
N ILE A 105 -4.44 -10.71 -1.02
CA ILE A 105 -4.61 -9.72 0.05
C ILE A 105 -6.10 -9.45 0.28
N SER A 106 -6.89 -9.34 -0.79
CA SER A 106 -8.35 -9.11 -0.70
C SER A 106 -9.09 -10.18 0.11
N LYS A 107 -8.60 -11.43 0.09
CA LYS A 107 -9.20 -12.56 0.83
C LYS A 107 -8.95 -12.52 2.34
N LEU A 108 -8.03 -11.67 2.82
CA LEU A 108 -7.76 -11.52 4.24
C LEU A 108 -8.99 -10.94 4.95
N LYS A 109 -9.47 -11.64 5.98
CA LYS A 109 -10.67 -11.24 6.74
C LYS A 109 -10.44 -9.98 7.57
N ASP A 110 -9.27 -9.89 8.19
CA ASP A 110 -8.88 -8.79 9.05
C ASP A 110 -8.57 -7.53 8.22
N ARG A 111 -9.35 -6.47 8.43
CA ARG A 111 -9.23 -5.22 7.66
C ARG A 111 -7.89 -4.52 7.92
N ASP A 112 -7.42 -4.47 9.16
CA ASP A 112 -6.21 -3.72 9.50
C ASP A 112 -4.98 -4.40 8.91
N ILE A 113 -4.94 -5.74 8.98
CA ILE A 113 -3.89 -6.55 8.34
C ILE A 113 -3.95 -6.41 6.81
N ARG A 114 -5.15 -6.39 6.24
CA ARG A 114 -5.33 -6.19 4.79
C ARG A 114 -4.85 -4.82 4.34
N ASP A 115 -5.20 -3.77 5.08
CA ASP A 115 -4.78 -2.39 4.79
C ASP A 115 -3.25 -2.24 4.91
N PHE A 116 -2.64 -2.91 5.90
CA PHE A 116 -1.18 -3.00 6.04
C PHE A 116 -0.53 -3.63 4.79
N PHE A 117 -1.02 -4.79 4.32
CA PHE A 117 -0.46 -5.42 3.13
C PHE A 117 -0.76 -4.66 1.85
N TYR A 118 -1.88 -3.94 1.74
CA TYR A 118 -2.10 -3.04 0.60
C TYR A 118 -1.12 -1.87 0.58
N CYS A 119 -0.63 -1.40 1.72
CA CYS A 119 0.46 -0.42 1.76
C CYS A 119 1.74 -1.02 1.17
N GLY A 120 2.12 -2.23 1.59
CA GLY A 120 3.27 -2.95 1.01
C GLY A 120 3.10 -3.19 -0.49
N PHE A 121 1.89 -3.57 -0.93
CA PHE A 121 1.56 -3.72 -2.34
C PHE A 121 1.70 -2.40 -3.12
N SER A 122 1.21 -1.29 -2.57
CA SER A 122 1.35 0.02 -3.18
C SER A 122 2.81 0.44 -3.34
N ASN A 123 3.69 0.06 -2.39
CA ASN A 123 5.11 0.42 -2.44
C ASN A 123 5.85 -0.27 -3.60
N ILE A 124 5.44 -1.48 -4.00
CA ILE A 124 6.11 -2.22 -5.08
C ILE A 124 5.67 -1.80 -6.48
N LEU A 125 4.52 -1.12 -6.63
CA LEU A 125 3.95 -0.76 -7.94
C LEU A 125 4.92 0.02 -8.83
N LYS A 126 5.70 0.96 -8.25
CA LYS A 126 6.69 1.73 -9.01
C LYS A 126 7.86 0.87 -9.49
N ASN A 127 8.27 -0.13 -8.72
CA ASN A 127 9.37 -1.05 -9.07
C ASN A 127 8.95 -2.02 -10.17
N CYS A 128 7.72 -2.51 -10.10
CA CYS A 128 7.13 -3.47 -11.02
C CYS A 128 6.50 -2.84 -12.28
N SER A 129 6.52 -1.52 -12.43
CA SER A 129 6.08 -0.80 -13.63
C SER A 129 7.26 -0.40 -14.53
N ILE A 130 6.97 0.13 -15.70
CA ILE A 130 7.95 0.79 -16.59
C ILE A 130 8.22 2.26 -16.22
N TRP A 131 7.91 2.67 -14.97
CA TRP A 131 8.21 4.03 -14.51
C TRP A 131 9.72 4.23 -14.30
N LEU A 132 10.25 5.32 -14.86
CA LEU A 132 11.63 5.78 -14.72
C LEU A 132 11.95 6.15 -13.27
N GLN A 133 12.75 5.34 -12.58
CA GLN A 133 12.95 5.46 -11.13
C GLN A 133 13.48 6.82 -10.68
N LYS A 134 14.33 7.44 -11.50
CA LYS A 134 14.96 8.75 -11.22
C LYS A 134 14.02 9.93 -11.38
N SER A 135 12.81 9.73 -11.89
CA SER A 135 11.85 10.80 -12.17
C SER A 135 10.66 10.76 -11.20
N ASN A 136 10.33 11.94 -10.69
CA ASN A 136 9.07 12.20 -9.98
C ASN A 136 7.93 12.52 -10.97
N LYS A 137 8.26 12.82 -12.23
CA LYS A 137 7.27 12.99 -13.31
C LYS A 137 6.92 11.61 -13.88
N PRO A 138 5.67 11.38 -14.31
CA PRO A 138 5.24 10.16 -14.97
C PRO A 138 5.96 9.99 -16.31
N THR A 139 7.17 9.42 -16.25
CA THR A 139 8.06 9.20 -17.39
C THR A 139 8.26 7.70 -17.53
N ARG A 140 8.02 7.18 -18.74
CA ARG A 140 8.23 5.77 -19.04
C ARG A 140 9.67 5.52 -19.47
N ASP A 141 10.21 4.42 -18.97
CA ASP A 141 11.47 3.84 -19.41
C ASP A 141 11.17 2.49 -20.06
N PHE A 142 11.11 2.46 -21.38
CA PHE A 142 10.82 1.24 -22.15
C PHE A 142 11.96 0.22 -22.11
N GLY A 143 13.19 0.67 -21.80
CA GLY A 143 14.35 -0.21 -21.62
C GLY A 143 14.40 -0.85 -20.22
N LYS A 144 13.56 -0.39 -19.29
CA LYS A 144 13.48 -0.94 -17.94
C LYS A 144 13.00 -2.40 -17.99
N ASN A 145 13.72 -3.25 -17.26
CA ASN A 145 13.25 -4.57 -16.91
C ASN A 145 12.56 -4.51 -15.53
N PRO A 146 11.22 -4.57 -15.45
CA PRO A 146 10.52 -4.44 -14.18
C PRO A 146 10.89 -5.55 -13.20
N SER A 147 10.88 -5.25 -11.90
CA SER A 147 11.14 -6.25 -10.88
C SER A 147 9.98 -7.24 -10.77
N ASP A 148 10.30 -8.50 -10.49
CA ASP A 148 9.32 -9.55 -10.20
C ASP A 148 8.40 -9.12 -9.03
N PRO A 149 7.07 -9.00 -9.25
CA PRO A 149 6.18 -8.51 -8.21
C PRO A 149 6.13 -9.33 -6.93
N ILE A 150 6.17 -10.66 -7.02
CA ILE A 150 6.06 -11.54 -5.84
C ILE A 150 7.36 -11.45 -5.04
N GLN A 151 8.51 -11.55 -5.70
CA GLN A 151 9.80 -11.43 -5.03
C GLN A 151 10.05 -10.03 -4.46
N THR A 152 9.54 -8.98 -5.12
CA THR A 152 9.63 -7.61 -4.62
C THR A 152 8.72 -7.39 -3.41
N PHE A 153 7.54 -8.03 -3.38
CA PHE A 153 6.61 -7.99 -2.25
C PHE A 153 7.20 -8.63 -0.99
N TYR A 154 7.98 -9.71 -1.13
CA TYR A 154 8.61 -10.38 0.02
C TYR A 154 9.70 -9.57 0.72
N LYS A 155 10.16 -8.48 0.09
CA LYS A 155 11.17 -7.57 0.63
C LYS A 155 10.57 -6.35 1.34
N GLN A 156 9.23 -6.26 1.41
CA GLN A 156 8.51 -5.17 2.06
C GLN A 156 8.42 -5.37 3.57
#